data_AF-A0A158G1Z9-F1
#
_entry.id   AF-A0A158G1Z9-F1
#
_cell.length_a   1.000
_cell.length_b   1.000
_cell.length_c   1.000
_cell.angle_alpha   90.00
_cell.angle_beta   90.00
_cell.angle_gamma   90.00
#
_symmetry.space_group_name_H-M   'P 1'
#
loop_
_entity.id
_entity.type
_entity.pdbx_description
1 polymer ?
#
loop_
_entity_poly.entity_id
_entity_poly.type
_entity_poly.pdbx_seq_one_letter_code
_entity_poly.pdbx_strand_id
1 'polypeptide(L)' 'MLSPHEISTLLMVQRAPYQVEALSEDTARLRHEQLVEVELLATGGALPRLTSRGREMLRRLDAFCKQQASPSDESP' A
#
# COMPACT_ATOMS: atom_id res chain seq x y z
N MET A 1 13.99 0.89 -0.06
CA MET A 1 13.15 1.06 1.16
C MET A 1 12.05 2.02 0.79
N LEU A 2 10.80 1.77 1.24
CA LEU A 2 9.69 2.66 0.92
C LEU A 2 9.74 3.93 1.77
N SER A 3 9.41 5.06 1.16
CA SER A 3 9.17 6.31 1.88
C SER A 3 7.81 6.28 2.60
N PRO A 4 7.58 7.14 3.63
CA PRO A 4 6.27 7.27 4.25
C PRO A 4 5.16 7.61 3.25
N HIS A 5 5.48 8.39 2.22
CA HIS A 5 4.54 8.75 1.16
C HIS A 5 4.15 7.53 0.32
N GLU A 6 5.12 6.72 -0.10
CA GLU A 6 4.88 5.49 -0.86
C GLU A 6 4.06 4.47 -0.05
N ILE A 7 4.29 4.38 1.27
CA ILE A 7 3.47 3.57 2.17
C ILE A 7 2.02 4.08 2.20
N SER A 8 1.82 5.40 2.26
CA SER A 8 0.48 6.02 2.19
C SER A 8 -0.21 5.71 0.86
N THR A 9 0.50 5.82 -0.26
CA THR A 9 -0.03 5.48 -1.60
C THR A 9 -0.40 4.00 -1.68
N LEU A 10 0.42 3.10 -1.12
CA LEU A 10 0.12 1.67 -1.09
C LEU A 10 -1.15 1.37 -0.27
N LEU A 11 -1.35 2.06 0.86
CA LEU A 11 -2.59 1.98 1.65
C LEU A 11 -3.80 2.54 0.88
N MET A 12 -3.62 3.61 0.09
CA MET A 12 -4.67 4.13 -0.78
C MET A 12 -5.04 3.15 -1.88
N VAL A 13 -4.07 2.46 -2.51
CA VAL A 13 -4.35 1.40 -3.49
C VAL A 13 -5.20 0.29 -2.87
N GLN A 14 -4.99 -0.03 -1.59
CA GLN A 14 -5.82 -1.02 -0.88
C GLN A 14 -7.26 -0.55 -0.66
N ARG A 15 -7.44 0.71 -0.25
CA ARG A 15 -8.72 1.23 0.27
C ARG A 15 -9.58 1.93 -0.78
N ALA A 16 -8.94 2.62 -1.71
CA ALA A 16 -9.58 3.48 -2.70
C ALA A 16 -8.76 3.49 -4.01
N PRO A 17 -8.61 2.35 -4.71
CA PRO A 17 -7.74 2.24 -5.89
C PRO A 17 -8.12 3.20 -7.02
N TYR A 18 -9.41 3.56 -7.14
CA TYR A 18 -9.89 4.53 -8.13
C TYR A 18 -9.47 5.97 -7.85
N GLN A 19 -8.97 6.28 -6.65
CA GLN A 19 -8.45 7.61 -6.29
C GLN A 19 -6.93 7.71 -6.46
N VAL A 20 -6.27 6.63 -6.90
CA VAL A 20 -4.83 6.59 -7.10
C VAL A 20 -4.54 6.71 -8.59
N GLU A 21 -3.75 7.71 -8.96
CA GLU A 21 -3.30 7.88 -10.34
C GLU A 21 -2.35 6.75 -10.74
N ALA A 22 -2.75 5.94 -11.73
CA ALA A 22 -2.03 4.73 -12.13
C ALA A 22 -0.65 5.00 -12.77
N LEU A 23 -0.42 6.23 -13.26
CA LEU A 23 0.79 6.65 -13.97
C LEU A 23 1.64 7.63 -13.15
N SER A 24 1.32 7.85 -11.87
CA SER A 24 2.13 8.69 -10.98
C SER A 24 3.50 8.06 -10.70
N GLU A 25 4.45 8.89 -10.27
CA GLU A 25 5.79 8.45 -9.86
C GLU A 25 5.74 7.42 -8.73
N ASP A 26 4.87 7.62 -7.73
CA ASP A 26 4.70 6.66 -6.63
C ASP A 26 4.16 5.32 -7.12
N THR A 27 3.17 5.31 -8.02
CA THR A 27 2.64 4.05 -8.57
C THR A 27 3.71 3.34 -9.40
N ALA A 28 4.53 4.08 -10.16
CA ALA A 28 5.65 3.53 -10.89
C ALA A 28 6.70 2.91 -9.94
N ARG A 29 6.98 3.58 -8.82
CA ARG A 29 7.90 3.10 -7.79
C ARG A 29 7.37 1.85 -7.06
N LEU A 30 6.10 1.85 -6.66
CA LEU A 30 5.44 0.69 -6.04
C LEU A 30 5.38 -0.51 -7.00
N ARG A 31 5.24 -0.27 -8.30
CA ARG A 31 5.33 -1.30 -9.34
C ARG A 31 6.74 -1.83 -9.50
N HIS A 32 7.75 -0.96 -9.47
CA HIS A 32 9.17 -1.37 -9.48
C HIS A 32 9.50 -2.28 -8.30
N GLU A 33 8.96 -1.97 -7.12
CA GLU A 33 9.08 -2.80 -5.90
C GLU A 33 8.17 -4.05 -5.89
N GLN A 34 7.42 -4.27 -6.97
CA GLN A 34 6.49 -5.40 -7.16
C GLN A 34 5.36 -5.45 -6.12
N LEU A 35 4.96 -4.31 -5.56
CA LEU A 35 3.88 -4.19 -4.57
C LEU A 35 2.53 -3.91 -5.23
N VAL A 36 2.56 -3.27 -6.40
CA VAL A 36 1.38 -2.92 -7.19
C VAL A 36 1.57 -3.37 -8.63
N GLU A 37 0.47 -3.76 -9.27
CA GLU A 37 0.34 -3.93 -10.72
C GLU A 37 -0.71 -2.96 -11.26
N VAL A 38 -0.64 -2.63 -12.55
CA VAL A 38 -1.60 -1.73 -13.20
C VAL A 38 -2.46 -2.55 -14.15
N GLU A 39 -3.74 -2.61 -13.85
CA GLU A 39 -4.77 -3.24 -14.67
C GLU A 39 -5.30 -2.22 -15.68
N LEU A 40 -5.29 -2.56 -16.97
CA LEU A 40 -5.95 -1.76 -18.01
C LEU A 40 -7.43 -2.16 -18.07
N LEU A 41 -8.31 -1.19 -17.79
CA LEU A 41 -9.74 -1.38 -17.80
C LEU A 41 -10.27 -1.33 -19.23
N ALA A 42 -11.35 -2.06 -19.51
CA ALA A 42 -12.03 -2.04 -20.81
C ALA A 42 -12.56 -0.65 -21.19
N THR A 43 -12.76 0.24 -20.21
CA THR A 43 -13.15 1.64 -20.40
C THR A 43 -12.00 2.54 -20.85
N GLY A 44 -10.79 1.99 -21.03
CA GLY A 44 -9.58 2.74 -21.38
C GLY A 44 -8.83 3.35 -20.17
N GLY A 45 -9.35 3.17 -18.96
CA GLY A 45 -8.68 3.59 -17.73
C GLY A 45 -7.57 2.63 -17.28
N ALA A 46 -6.71 3.09 -16.38
CA ALA A 46 -5.71 2.28 -15.71
C ALA A 46 -5.98 2.28 -14.20
N LEU A 47 -5.92 1.10 -13.57
CA LEU A 47 -6.27 0.91 -12.16
C LEU A 47 -5.12 0.20 -11.43
N PRO A 48 -4.49 0.83 -10.43
CA PRO A 48 -3.50 0.14 -9.62
C PRO A 48 -4.18 -0.90 -8.71
N ARG A 49 -3.57 -2.08 -8.62
CA ARG A 49 -4.00 -3.20 -7.78
C ARG A 49 -2.83 -3.71 -6.96
N LEU A 50 -3.09 -4.13 -5.72
CA LEU A 50 -2.05 -4.79 -4.93
C LEU A 50 -1.68 -6.14 -5.55
N THR A 51 -0.39 -6.41 -5.63
CA THR A 51 0.10 -7.77 -5.84
C THR A 51 -0.05 -8.59 -4.55
N SER A 52 0.21 -9.89 -4.62
CA SER A 52 0.28 -10.72 -3.41
C SER A 52 1.38 -10.26 -2.44
N ARG A 53 2.49 -9.74 -2.97
CA ARG A 53 3.59 -9.16 -2.19
C ARG A 53 3.16 -7.86 -1.51
N GLY A 54 2.45 -6.98 -2.22
CA GLY A 54 1.88 -5.76 -1.66
C GLY A 54 0.92 -6.04 -0.50
N ARG A 55 0.02 -7.01 -0.67
CA ARG A 55 -0.91 -7.46 0.40
C ARG A 55 -0.16 -7.97 1.63
N GLU A 56 0.86 -8.80 1.43
CA GLU A 56 1.67 -9.33 2.53
C GLU A 56 2.45 -8.24 3.27
N MET A 57 3.01 -7.27 2.54
CA MET A 57 3.72 -6.14 3.14
C MET A 57 2.81 -5.31 4.04
N LEU A 58 1.59 -5.00 3.59
CA LEU A 58 0.60 -4.29 4.41
C LEU A 58 0.15 -5.08 5.65
N ARG A 59 0.00 -6.41 5.54
CA ARG A 59 -0.29 -7.27 6.71
C ARG A 59 0.81 -7.18 7.77
N ARG A 60 2.07 -7.22 7.35
CA ARG A 60 3.22 -7.11 8.27
C ARG A 60 3.30 -5.72 8.90
N LEU A 61 3.01 -4.68 8.13
CA LEU A 61 2.96 -3.31 8.64
C LEU A 61 1.88 -3.15 9.73
N ASP A 62 0.68 -3.68 9.49
CA ASP A 62 -0.40 -3.68 10.49
C ASP A 62 0.00 -4.44 11.77
N ALA A 63 0.58 -5.64 11.63
CA ALA A 63 1.07 -6.41 12.77
C ALA A 63 2.17 -5.70 13.57
N PHE A 64 3.06 -4.99 12.89
CA PHE A 64 4.11 -4.19 13.50
C PHE A 64 3.54 -2.99 14.27
N CYS A 65 2.58 -2.25 13.69
CA CYS A 65 1.91 -1.15 14.38
C CYS A 65 1.18 -1.62 15.65
N LYS A 66 0.53 -2.78 15.60
CA LYS A 66 -0.14 -3.39 16.77
C LYS A 66 0.84 -3.76 17.88
N GLN A 67 2.03 -4.25 17.54
CA GLN A 67 3.07 -4.57 18.53
C GLN A 67 3.63 -3.31 19.21
N GLN A 68 3.78 -2.22 18.47
CA GLN A 68 4.23 -0.95 19.04
C GLN A 68 3.16 -0.24 19.87
N ALA A 69 1.88 -0.54 19.65
CA ALA A 69 0.76 0.02 20.39
C ALA A 69 0.47 -0.72 21.72
N SER A 70 1.27 -1.72 22.10
CA SER A 70 1.10 -2.40 23.39
C SER A 70 1.49 -1.46 24.54
N PRO A 71 0.58 -1.15 25.47
CA PRO A 71 0.82 -0.19 26.54
C PRO A 71 1.77 -0.80 27.58
N SER A 72 2.84 -0.07 27.88
CA SER A 72 3.67 -0.29 29.08
C SER A 72 3.03 0.30 30.35
N ASP A 73 1.72 0.54 30.38
CA ASP A 73 1.03 1.17 31.51
C ASP A 73 -0.13 0.30 31.98
N GLU A 74 0.19 -0.75 32.75
CA GLU A 74 -0.73 -1.24 33.77
C GLU A 74 0.09 -1.57 35.03
N SER A 75 0.15 -0.61 35.95
CA SER A 75 0.49 -0.84 37.36
C SER A 75 -0.20 0.22 38.21
N PRO A 76 -1.12 -0.22 39.08
CA PRO A 76 -1.25 0.31 40.42
C PRO A 76 -0.78 -0.71 41.47
#